data_AF-A0A3A4ZCZ7-F1
#
_entry.id   AF-A0A3A4ZCZ7-F1
#
_cell.length_a   1.000
_cell.length_b   1.000
_cell.length_c   1.000
_cell.angle_alpha   90.00
_cell.angle_beta   90.00
_cell.angle_gamma   90.00
#
_symmetry.space_group_name_H-M   'P 1'
#
loop_
_entity.id
_entity.type
_entity.pdbx_description
1 polymer ?
#
loop_
_entity_poly.entity_id
_entity_poly.type
_entity_poly.pdbx_seq_one_letter_code
_entity_poly.pdbx_strand_id
1 'polypeptide(L)'
;MCLILLAIRVHPLYPLVIAANRDEYYDRPTAPAAFWDDEPGLLGGRDLRHGGTWLGISRRGRIAAVTNYRAPHLQRQGVTSRGRLVTDFLKGT
;
A
#
# COMPACT_ATOMS: atom_id res chain seq x y z
N MET A 1 5.63 11.83 8.29
CA MET A 1 6.03 10.46 8.67
C MET A 1 4.90 9.49 8.32
N CYS A 2 5.16 8.33 7.71
CA CYS A 2 4.14 7.28 7.54
C CYS A 2 3.98 6.50 8.83
N LEU A 3 2.75 6.11 9.14
CA LEU A 3 2.37 5.29 10.29
C LEU A 3 1.45 4.17 9.81
N ILE A 4 1.56 3.04 10.51
CA ILE A 4 0.60 1.95 10.44
C ILE A 4 0.14 1.73 11.88
N LEU A 5 -1.17 1.84 12.11
CA LEU A 5 -1.81 1.54 13.37
C LEU A 5 -2.48 0.17 13.27
N LEU A 6 -2.24 -0.65 14.27
CA LEU A 6 -2.81 -1.99 14.39
C LEU A 6 -3.61 -2.09 15.69
N ALA A 7 -4.85 -2.52 15.59
CA ALA A 7 -5.70 -2.86 16.70
C ALA A 7 -6.13 -4.32 16.57
N ILE A 8 -5.62 -5.19 17.43
CA ILE A 8 -5.80 -6.65 17.36
C ILE A 8 -6.64 -7.09 18.56
N ARG A 9 -7.82 -7.64 18.29
CA ARG A 9 -8.77 -8.12 19.33
C ARG A 9 -9.09 -7.09 20.42
N VAL A 10 -9.12 -5.80 20.06
CA VAL A 10 -9.49 -4.69 20.96
C VAL A 10 -10.85 -4.06 20.62
N HIS A 11 -11.42 -4.37 19.46
CA HIS A 11 -12.74 -3.89 19.05
C HIS A 11 -13.77 -5.03 19.13
N PRO A 12 -14.99 -4.81 19.65
CA PRO A 12 -15.98 -5.87 19.85
C PRO A 12 -16.45 -6.54 18.55
N LEU A 13 -16.41 -5.82 17.42
CA LEU A 13 -16.88 -6.32 16.11
C LEU A 13 -15.75 -6.69 15.13
N TYR A 14 -14.53 -6.19 15.36
CA TYR A 14 -13.45 -6.31 14.38
C TYR A 14 -12.25 -6.99 15.04
N PRO A 15 -11.89 -8.24 14.64
CA PRO A 15 -10.75 -8.94 15.22
C PRO A 15 -9.42 -8.26 14.88
N LEU A 16 -9.41 -7.47 13.80
CA LEU A 16 -8.28 -6.70 13.30
C LEU A 16 -8.77 -5.40 12.68
N VAL A 17 -8.21 -4.27 13.11
CA VAL A 17 -8.35 -2.96 12.46
C VAL A 17 -6.95 -2.49 12.06
N ILE A 18 -6.83 -2.06 10.80
CA ILE A 18 -5.59 -1.49 10.25
C ILE A 18 -5.92 -0.11 9.71
N ALA A 19 -5.18 0.89 10.17
CA ALA A 19 -5.20 2.23 9.60
C ALA A 19 -3.78 2.61 9.20
N ALA A 20 -3.60 3.21 8.02
CA ALA A 20 -2.29 3.71 7.60
C ALA A 20 -2.43 5.08 6.96
N ASN A 21 -1.50 5.99 7.29
CA ASN A 21 -1.32 7.22 6.55
C ASN A 21 -0.13 7.07 5.61
N ARG A 22 -0.30 7.57 4.38
CA ARG A 22 0.78 7.74 3.43
C ARG A 22 1.23 9.19 3.45
N ASP A 23 2.37 9.43 4.09
CA ASP A 23 3.07 10.70 4.00
C ASP A 23 4.05 10.67 2.83
N GLU A 24 3.73 11.46 1.81
CA GLU A 24 4.42 11.48 0.53
C GLU A 24 4.33 12.87 -0.12
N TYR A 25 5.19 13.13 -1.11
CA TYR A 25 5.17 14.37 -1.88
C TYR A 25 3.79 14.64 -2.52
N TYR A 26 3.35 15.89 -2.44
CA TYR A 26 2.08 16.36 -3.00
C TYR A 26 1.98 16.19 -4.52
N ASP A 27 3.11 16.25 -5.23
CA ASP A 27 3.16 16.08 -6.69
C ASP A 27 3.14 14.60 -7.13
N ARG A 28 3.04 13.65 -6.19
CA ARG A 28 2.98 12.22 -6.50
C ARG A 28 1.52 11.78 -6.68
N PRO A 29 1.03 11.63 -7.92
CA PRO A 29 -0.39 11.37 -8.19
C PRO A 29 -0.81 9.97 -7.72
N THR A 30 -2.03 9.87 -7.20
CA THR A 30 -2.62 8.61 -6.75
C THR A 30 -4.09 8.50 -7.12
N ALA A 31 -4.57 7.28 -7.39
CA ALA A 31 -5.99 6.97 -7.43
C ALA A 31 -6.49 6.53 -6.05
N PRO A 32 -7.76 6.84 -5.70
CA PRO A 32 -8.38 6.40 -4.45
C PRO A 32 -8.46 4.87 -4.37
N ALA A 33 -8.70 4.36 -3.16
CA ALA A 33 -8.85 2.93 -2.97
C ALA A 33 -10.08 2.40 -3.70
N ALA A 34 -9.86 1.44 -4.59
CA ALA A 34 -10.87 0.72 -5.33
C ALA A 34 -10.38 -0.70 -5.61
N PHE A 35 -11.29 -1.57 -6.07
CA PHE A 35 -10.85 -2.77 -6.78
C PHE A 35 -10.24 -2.34 -8.11
N TRP A 36 -9.07 -2.86 -8.45
CA TRP A 36 -8.37 -2.43 -9.66
C TRP A 36 -8.91 -3.14 -10.89
N ASP A 37 -9.05 -2.43 -12.00
CA ASP A 37 -9.57 -3.01 -13.26
C ASP A 37 -8.62 -4.08 -13.83
N ASP A 38 -7.31 -3.84 -13.72
CA ASP A 38 -6.25 -4.76 -14.18
C ASP A 38 -5.89 -5.84 -13.15
N GLU A 39 -6.37 -5.71 -11.91
CA GLU A 39 -6.22 -6.72 -10.88
C GLU A 39 -7.45 -6.76 -9.94
N PRO A 40 -8.60 -7.31 -10.39
CA PRO A 40 -9.86 -7.24 -9.64
C PRO A 40 -9.86 -7.96 -8.28
N GLY A 41 -8.83 -8.77 -8.03
CA GLY A 41 -8.57 -9.42 -6.77
C GLY A 41 -7.96 -8.51 -5.70
N LEU A 42 -7.52 -7.30 -6.05
CA LEU A 42 -6.80 -6.37 -5.18
C LEU A 42 -7.65 -5.13 -4.90
N LEU A 43 -7.78 -4.77 -3.62
CA LEU A 43 -8.35 -3.51 -3.14
C LEU A 43 -7.25 -2.66 -2.50
N GLY A 44 -7.08 -1.43 -2.97
CA GLY A 44 -6.10 -0.49 -2.42
C GLY A 44 -5.99 0.79 -3.24
N GLY A 45 -5.38 1.83 -2.68
CA GLY A 45 -5.03 3.04 -3.44
C GLY A 45 -3.89 2.75 -4.42
N ARG A 46 -3.86 3.43 -5.57
CA ARG A 46 -2.86 3.18 -6.63
C ARG A 46 -1.94 4.37 -6.81
N ASP A 47 -0.64 4.13 -6.77
CA ASP A 47 0.37 5.11 -7.19
C ASP A 47 0.38 5.19 -8.72
N LEU A 48 -0.01 6.34 -9.27
CA LEU A 48 -0.10 6.54 -10.70
C LEU A 48 1.25 6.81 -11.36
N ARG A 49 2.30 7.09 -10.58
CA ARG A 49 3.65 7.31 -11.11
C ARG A 49 4.40 6.00 -11.38
N HIS A 50 4.24 5.00 -10.51
CA HIS A 50 4.99 3.73 -10.60
C HIS A 50 4.12 2.46 -10.58
N GLY A 51 2.79 2.58 -10.54
CA GLY A 51 1.87 1.45 -10.74
C GLY A 51 1.75 0.46 -9.57
N GLY A 52 1.98 0.87 -8.33
CA GLY A 52 1.90 0.02 -7.14
C GLY A 52 0.96 0.54 -6.06
N THR A 53 0.97 -0.08 -4.88
CA THR A 53 0.19 0.37 -3.71
C THR A 53 1.04 0.47 -2.44
N TRP A 54 0.54 1.20 -1.44
CA TRP A 54 1.18 1.35 -0.14
C TRP A 54 0.43 0.63 0.99
N LEU A 55 -0.85 0.32 0.78
CA LEU A 55 -1.70 -0.46 1.66
C LEU A 55 -2.78 -1.09 0.78
N GLY A 56 -2.96 -2.40 0.89
CA GLY A 56 -4.03 -3.10 0.21
C GLY A 56 -4.36 -4.44 0.83
N ILE A 57 -5.46 -4.99 0.37
CA ILE A 57 -5.96 -6.32 0.72
C ILE A 57 -6.35 -7.07 -0.56
N SER A 58 -6.08 -8.37 -0.59
CA SER A 58 -6.55 -9.25 -1.65
C SER A 58 -7.84 -9.96 -1.25
N ARG A 59 -8.65 -10.37 -2.21
CA ARG A 59 -9.83 -11.24 -1.98
C ARG A 59 -9.47 -12.59 -1.35
N ARG A 60 -8.19 -12.98 -1.38
CA ARG A 60 -7.66 -14.19 -0.72
C ARG A 60 -7.23 -13.96 0.74
N GLY A 61 -7.49 -12.77 1.29
CA GLY A 61 -7.21 -12.45 2.69
C GLY A 61 -5.77 -11.99 2.98
N ARG A 62 -4.91 -11.87 1.96
CA ARG A 62 -3.58 -11.24 2.14
C ARG A 62 -3.71 -9.75 2.35
N ILE A 63 -3.04 -9.22 3.37
CA ILE A 63 -2.94 -7.78 3.66
C ILE A 63 -1.46 -7.41 3.65
N ALA A 64 -1.12 -6.31 2.97
CA ALA A 64 0.24 -5.79 2.98
C ALA A 64 0.22 -4.26 3.00
N ALA A 65 1.23 -3.70 3.66
CA ALA A 65 1.45 -2.28 3.76
C ALA A 65 2.95 -1.98 3.82
N VAL A 66 3.35 -0.81 3.36
CA VAL A 66 4.73 -0.33 3.46
C VAL A 66 4.76 1.10 3.97
N THR A 67 5.67 1.39 4.89
CA THR A 67 5.94 2.75 5.35
C THR A 67 6.96 3.43 4.46
N ASN A 68 6.88 4.76 4.37
CA ASN A 68 7.89 5.51 3.63
C ASN A 68 9.24 5.46 4.36
N TYR A 69 10.32 5.43 3.58
CA TYR A 69 11.71 5.48 4.01
C TYR A 69 12.34 6.61 3.18
N ARG A 70 12.70 7.71 3.84
CA ARG A 70 13.23 8.90 3.18
C ARG A 70 14.75 8.83 3.17
N ALA A 71 15.31 8.45 2.03
CA ALA A 71 16.75 8.52 1.78
C ALA A 71 17.01 9.27 0.46
N PRO A 72 16.96 10.61 0.45
CA PRO A 72 17.10 11.42 -0.77
C PRO A 72 18.40 11.14 -1.53
N HIS A 73 19.48 10.85 -0.80
CA HIS A 73 20.79 10.50 -1.35
C HIS A 73 20.82 9.14 -2.07
N LEU A 74 19.78 8.32 -1.95
CA LEU A 74 19.63 7.03 -2.63
C LEU A 74 18.68 7.10 -3.83
N GLN A 75 18.22 8.29 -4.24
CA GLN A 75 17.41 8.43 -5.45
C GLN A 75 18.23 8.08 -6.68
N ARG A 76 18.06 6.86 -7.17
CA ARG A 76 18.64 6.35 -8.41
C ARG A 76 17.54 6.23 -9.45
N GLN A 77 17.85 6.58 -10.70
CA GLN A 77 16.94 6.34 -11.81
C GLN A 77 16.82 4.83 -12.08
N GLY A 78 15.66 4.40 -12.61
CA GLY A 78 15.43 2.99 -12.99
C GLY A 78 15.20 2.02 -11.83
N VAL A 79 15.08 2.50 -10.58
CA VAL A 79 14.79 1.62 -9.44
C VAL A 79 13.31 1.26 -9.36
N THR A 80 13.04 0.00 -9.04
CA THR A 80 11.68 -0.49 -8.78
C THR A 80 11.08 0.20 -7.56
N SER A 81 9.85 0.70 -7.69
CA SER A 81 9.11 1.29 -6.56
C SER A 81 8.81 0.23 -5.49
N ARG A 82 8.99 0.59 -4.21
CA ARG A 82 8.62 -0.26 -3.06
C ARG A 82 7.14 -0.63 -3.05
N GLY A 83 6.28 0.15 -3.70
CA GLY A 83 4.87 -0.22 -3.83
C GLY A 83 4.64 -1.52 -4.60
N ARG A 84 5.62 -1.97 -5.39
CA ARG A 84 5.59 -3.28 -6.05
C ARG A 84 5.71 -4.44 -5.07
N LEU A 85 6.47 -4.30 -3.97
CA LEU A 85 6.54 -5.33 -2.93
C LEU A 85 5.16 -5.65 -2.35
N VAL A 86 4.36 -4.61 -2.13
CA VAL A 86 2.99 -4.74 -1.63
C VAL A 86 2.12 -5.41 -2.68
N THR A 87 2.16 -4.94 -3.93
CA THR A 87 1.37 -5.50 -5.02
C THR A 87 1.70 -6.98 -5.29
N ASP A 88 2.98 -7.35 -5.40
CA ASP A 88 3.43 -8.70 -5.70
C ASP A 88 3.00 -9.68 -4.59
N PHE A 89 3.14 -9.29 -3.32
CA PHE A 89 2.64 -10.08 -2.18
C PHE A 89 1.11 -10.28 -2.25
N LEU A 90 0.35 -9.24 -2.57
CA LEU A 90 -1.12 -9.32 -2.68
C LEU A 90 -1.57 -10.22 -3.84
N LYS A 91 -0.86 -10.17 -4.97
CA LYS A 91 -1.09 -11.04 -6.15
C LYS A 91 -0.65 -12.48 -5.89
N GLY A 92 0.39 -12.69 -5.10
CA GLY A 92 0.92 -14.01 -4.80
C GLY A 92 1.84 -14.58 -5.85
N THR A 93 2.57 -13.69 -6.50
CA THR A 93 3.52 -13.96 -7.58
C THR A 93 4.90 -13.54 -7.13
#